data_AF-A0A944RM82-F1
#
_entry.id   AF-A0A944RM82-F1
#
_cell.length_a   1.000
_cell.length_b   1.000
_cell.length_c   1.000
_cell.angle_alpha   90.00
_cell.angle_beta   90.00
_cell.angle_gamma   90.00
#
_symmetry.space_group_name_H-M   'P 1'
#
loop_
_entity.id
_entity.type
_entity.pdbx_description
1 polymer ?
#
loop_
_entity_poly.entity_id
_entity_poly.type
_entity_poly.pdbx_seq_one_letter_code
_entity_poly.pdbx_strand_id
1 'polypeptide(L)' 'MHFGIFMEFGLRDGGSEAEAFREGLDLVDAAEAWGLDSAWLSEFHFSPDRSVLSSPIVV' A
#
# COMPACT_ATOMS: atom_id res chain seq x y z
N MET A 1 -0.44 15.15 18.41
CA MET A 1 -1.01 15.11 17.05
C MET A 1 -0.58 13.78 16.46
N HIS A 2 -1.48 13.04 15.84
CA HIS A 2 -1.15 11.76 15.20
C HIS A 2 -1.16 11.93 13.68
N PHE A 3 -0.16 11.38 13.00
CA PHE A 3 0.03 11.44 11.55
C PHE A 3 0.15 10.02 11.00
N GLY A 4 -0.44 9.77 9.84
CA GLY A 4 -0.40 8.47 9.20
C GLY A 4 -0.23 8.56 7.69
N ILE A 5 0.00 7.41 7.07
CA ILE A 5 0.10 7.26 5.61
C ILE A 5 -1.11 6.51 5.07
N PHE A 6 -1.54 6.89 3.87
CA PHE A 6 -2.58 6.19 3.12
C PHE A 6 -1.96 5.59 1.87
N MET A 7 -2.24 4.31 1.61
CA MET A 7 -1.64 3.56 0.52
C MET A 7 -2.69 2.86 -0.32
N GLU A 8 -2.54 3.02 -1.64
CA GLU A 8 -3.39 2.39 -2.62
C GLU A 8 -2.80 1.11 -3.23
N PHE A 9 -1.52 0.78 -3.00
CA PHE A 9 -0.85 -0.36 -3.66
C PHE A 9 -1.01 -0.31 -5.19
N GLY A 10 -0.72 0.85 -5.77
CA GLY A 10 -0.81 1.08 -7.21
C GLY A 10 0.33 0.43 -7.97
N LEU A 11 0.06 -0.03 -9.19
CA LEU A 11 1.09 -0.53 -10.10
C LEU A 11 1.90 0.63 -10.68
N ARG A 12 3.21 0.45 -10.78
CA ARG A 12 4.06 1.34 -11.59
C ARG A 12 4.02 0.93 -13.05
N ASP A 13 4.22 1.89 -13.96
CA ASP A 13 4.32 1.61 -15.39
C ASP A 13 5.42 0.56 -15.66
N GLY A 14 5.02 -0.58 -16.22
CA GLY A 14 5.90 -1.72 -16.52
C GLY A 14 6.29 -2.58 -15.31
N GLY A 15 5.77 -2.29 -14.11
CA GLY A 15 5.97 -3.11 -12.91
C GLY A 15 5.00 -4.29 -12.83
N SER A 16 5.30 -5.24 -11.94
CA SER A 16 4.45 -6.39 -11.62
C SER A 16 3.63 -6.17 -10.35
N GLU A 17 2.55 -6.95 -10.18
CA GLU A 17 1.70 -6.88 -8.98
C GLU A 17 2.49 -7.22 -7.71
N ALA A 18 3.42 -8.19 -7.79
CA ALA A 18 4.30 -8.57 -6.69
C ALA A 18 5.24 -7.42 -6.28
N GLU A 19 5.72 -6.64 -7.25
CA GLU A 19 6.52 -5.45 -6.96
C GLU A 19 5.70 -4.36 -6.28
N ALA A 20 4.47 -4.12 -6.73
CA ALA A 20 3.56 -3.17 -6.09
C ALA A 20 3.24 -3.56 -4.63
N PHE A 21 3.03 -4.85 -4.35
CA PHE A 21 2.86 -5.35 -2.98
C PHE A 21 4.11 -5.11 -2.11
N ARG A 22 5.28 -5.52 -2.62
CA ARG A 22 6.55 -5.32 -1.91
C ARG A 22 6.80 -3.84 -1.61
N GLU A 23 6.65 -2.97 -2.60
CA GLU A 23 6.85 -1.52 -2.43
C GLU A 23 5.87 -0.92 -1.40
N GLY A 24 4.61 -1.35 -1.41
CA GLY A 24 3.63 -0.92 -0.42
C GLY A 24 3.99 -1.33 1.00
N LEU A 25 4.43 -2.57 1.22
CA LEU A 25 4.88 -3.05 2.52
C LEU A 25 6.20 -2.40 2.97
N ASP A 26 7.15 -2.22 2.07
CA ASP A 26 8.40 -1.49 2.35
C ASP A 26 8.10 -0.04 2.81
N LEU A 27 7.04 0.58 2.27
CA LEU A 27 6.59 1.91 2.70
C LEU A 27 5.90 1.91 4.07
N VAL A 28 5.19 0.84 4.45
CA VAL A 28 4.67 0.64 5.82
C VAL A 28 5.83 0.61 6.81
N ASP A 29 6.84 -0.22 6.54
CA ASP A 29 8.02 -0.35 7.41
C ASP A 29 8.78 0.99 7.52
N ALA A 30 8.94 1.70 6.39
CA ALA A 30 9.55 3.03 6.39
C ALA A 30 8.73 4.05 7.19
N ALA A 31 7.40 3.99 7.11
CA ALA A 31 6.53 4.89 7.87
C ALA A 31 6.66 4.69 9.38
N GLU A 32 6.72 3.43 9.83
CA GLU A 32 7.02 3.12 11.23
C GLU A 32 8.39 3.68 11.65
N ALA A 33 9.43 3.46 10.83
CA ALA A 33 10.77 3.99 11.10
C ALA A 33 10.84 5.53 11.14
N TRP A 34 9.95 6.21 10.41
CA TRP A 34 9.83 7.67 10.44
C TRP A 34 8.97 8.21 11.60
N GLY A 35 8.36 7.33 12.39
CA GLY A 35 7.55 7.70 13.55
C GLY A 35 6.11 8.10 13.21
N LEU A 36 5.56 7.60 12.10
CA LEU A 36 4.14 7.74 11.79
C LEU A 36 3.30 6.79 12.64
N ASP A 37 2.12 7.24 13.05
CA ASP A 37 1.26 6.56 14.02
C ASP A 37 0.37 5.47 13.38
N SER A 38 0.15 5.53 12.06
CA SER A 38 -0.77 4.60 11.38
C SER A 38 -0.50 4.45 9.89
N ALA A 39 -0.80 3.25 9.39
CA ALA A 39 -0.89 2.94 7.97
C ALA A 39 -2.34 2.58 7.61
N TRP A 40 -2.87 3.24 6.58
CA TRP A 40 -4.21 3.02 6.07
C TRP A 40 -4.13 2.36 4.70
N LEU A 41 -4.68 1.16 4.60
CA LEU A 41 -4.65 0.32 3.40
C LEU A 41 -6.00 0.41 2.70
N SER A 42 -6.01 0.82 1.43
CA SER A 42 -7.26 0.87 0.65
C SER A 42 -7.68 -0.51 0.16
N GLU A 43 -8.98 -0.73 0.03
CA GLU A 43 -9.53 -1.92 -0.65
C GLU A 43 -10.12 -1.54 -2.00
N PHE A 44 -9.68 -2.20 -3.07
CA PHE A 44 -10.22 -2.00 -4.42
C PHE A 44 -10.57 -3.33 -5.09
N HIS A 45 -11.71 -3.34 -5.80
CA HIS A 45 -12.16 -4.47 -6.60
C HIS A 45 -12.31 -4.05 -8.05
N PHE A 46 -11.92 -4.94 -8.97
CA PHE A 46 -12.12 -4.78 -10.42
C PHE A 46 -11.52 -3.48 -11.01
N SER A 47 -10.45 -2.95 -10.39
CA SER A 47 -9.78 -1.70 -10.81
C SER A 47 -8.25 -1.88 -10.88
N PRO A 48 -7.74 -2.78 -11.75
CA PRO A 48 -6.31 -3.16 -11.77
C PRO A 48 -5.38 -2.01 -12.16
N ASP A 49 -5.87 -1.04 -12.93
CA ASP A 49 -5.12 0.17 -13.29
C ASP A 49 -4.88 1.10 -12.09
N ARG A 50 -5.59 0.87 -10.97
CA ARG A 50 -5.53 1.71 -9.77
C ARG A 50 -4.84 1.02 -8.59
N SER A 51 -5.11 -0.25 -8.36
CA SER A 51 -4.64 -0.95 -7.16
C SER A 51 -4.65 -2.46 -7.35
N VAL A 52 -3.65 -3.12 -6.77
CA VAL A 52 -3.57 -4.59 -6.66
C VAL A 52 -4.14 -5.12 -5.33
N LEU A 53 -4.57 -4.24 -4.42
CA LEU A 53 -4.99 -4.62 -3.08
C LEU A 53 -6.52 -4.80 -2.98
N SER A 54 -6.97 -6.05 -3.08
CA SER A 54 -8.40 -6.42 -3.00
C SER A 54 -8.86 -6.91 -1.62
N SER A 55 -7.93 -7.21 -0.71
CA SER A 55 -8.28 -7.64 0.64
C SER A 55 -7.19 -7.26 1.66
N PRO A 56 -7.28 -6.06 2.28
CA PRO A 56 -6.24 -5.52 3.15
C PRO A 56 -5.89 -6.34 4.40
N ILE A 57 -6.80 -7.20 4.87
CA ILE A 57 -6.63 -7.97 6.11
C ILE A 57 -5.94 -9.32 5.88
N VAL A 58 -5.98 -9.82 4.64
CA VAL A 58 -5.60 -11.21 4.30
C VAL A 58 -4.33 -11.26 3.46
N VAL A 59 -3.65 -10.12 3.31
CA VAL A 59 -2.36 -9.97 2.61
C VAL A 59 -1.27 -10.77 3.32
#